data_AF-A0A1F8N8M0-F1
#
_entry.id   AF-A0A1F8N8M0-F1
#
_cell.length_a   1.000
_cell.length_b   1.000
_cell.length_c   1.000
_cell.angle_alpha   90.00
_cell.angle_beta   90.00
_cell.angle_gamma   90.00
#
_symmetry.space_group_name_H-M   'P 1'
#
loop_
_entity.id
_entity.type
_entity.pdbx_description
1 polymer ?
#
loop_
_entity_poly.entity_id
_entity_poly.type
_entity_poly.pdbx_seq_one_letter_code
_entity_poly.pdbx_strand_id
1 'polypeptide(L)'
;MLRRIAISEQSIPFTLKLTDTRAYATIAVFTALSVLAPWGFHQCHIAGATFLPMHFFVFVAALAGGWQAGAIVGLLTPFASYATSGMPALTVLPQVAIEVTAYGLIAGLLRQKFGLKVGWSLLGAMAGGRLALLIAVVLVQVVTGQVYSPLGPSATPLS
;
A
#
# COMPACT_ATOMS: atom_id res chain seq x y z
N MET A 1 46.34 15.02 -6.52
CA MET A 1 45.31 15.48 -5.56
C MET A 1 43.93 15.35 -6.22
N LEU A 2 43.19 14.29 -5.95
CA LEU A 2 41.82 14.11 -6.45
C LEU A 2 40.88 13.97 -5.24
N ARG A 3 40.22 15.06 -4.86
CA ARG A 3 39.10 15.07 -3.92
C ARG A 3 37.95 14.30 -4.56
N ARG A 4 37.74 13.04 -4.18
CA ARG A 4 36.47 12.38 -4.41
C ARG A 4 35.44 12.98 -3.46
N ILE A 5 34.44 13.60 -4.07
CA ILE A 5 33.24 14.13 -3.45
C ILE A 5 32.65 13.03 -2.57
N ALA A 6 32.62 13.26 -1.26
CA ALA A 6 31.84 12.46 -0.34
C ALA A 6 30.37 12.74 -0.66
N ILE A 7 29.80 11.93 -1.56
CA ILE A 7 28.36 11.78 -1.66
C ILE A 7 27.95 11.18 -0.32
N SER A 8 27.45 12.03 0.57
CA SER A 8 26.81 11.62 1.81
C SER A 8 25.66 10.69 1.43
N GLU A 9 25.89 9.39 1.50
CA GLU A 9 24.82 8.40 1.60
C GLU A 9 24.17 8.58 2.98
N GLN A 10 23.48 9.69 3.20
CA GLN A 10 22.45 9.76 4.22
C GLN A 10 21.28 8.92 3.70
N SER A 11 21.48 7.60 3.81
CA SER A 11 20.49 6.58 3.53
C SER A 11 19.40 6.74 4.59
N ILE A 12 18.37 7.51 4.26
CA ILE A 12 17.16 7.66 5.09
C ILE A 12 16.71 6.25 5.51
N PRO A 13 16.46 6.04 6.81
CA PRO A 13 15.08 5.93 7.24
C PRO A 13 14.78 6.93 8.37
N PHE A 14 13.87 7.87 8.10
CA PHE A 14 13.20 8.65 9.12
C PHE A 14 12.27 7.66 9.82
N THR A 15 12.83 6.89 10.75
CA THR A 15 12.09 5.84 11.44
C THR A 15 11.11 6.53 12.38
N LEU A 16 9.86 6.68 11.92
CA LEU A 16 8.81 7.34 12.66
C LEU A 16 8.38 6.42 13.78
N LYS A 17 8.86 6.71 15.00
CA LYS A 17 8.26 6.13 16.20
C LYS A 17 6.86 6.69 16.35
N LEU A 18 5.88 5.82 16.59
CA LEU A 18 4.48 6.23 16.83
C LEU A 18 4.29 7.12 18.07
N THR A 19 5.34 7.36 18.86
CA THR A 19 5.32 8.30 19.98
C THR A 19 5.42 9.76 19.53
N ASP A 20 5.89 10.03 18.30
CA ASP A 20 6.06 11.39 17.78
C ASP A 20 4.78 11.86 17.05
N THR A 21 4.31 13.07 17.34
CA THR A 21 3.19 13.72 16.64
C THR A 21 3.44 13.80 15.13
N ARG A 22 4.69 13.96 14.69
CA ARG A 22 5.07 13.98 13.27
C ARG A 22 4.75 12.66 12.57
N ALA A 23 4.77 11.54 13.30
CA ALA A 23 4.42 10.24 12.75
C ALA A 23 2.95 10.18 12.36
N TYR A 24 2.07 10.64 13.24
CA TYR A 24 0.63 10.70 12.98
C TYR A 24 0.30 11.65 11.82
N ALA A 25 0.92 12.84 11.79
CA ALA A 25 0.75 13.77 10.67
C ALA A 25 1.17 13.14 9.34
N THR A 26 2.30 12.43 9.32
CA THR A 26 2.80 11.74 8.12
C THR A 26 1.83 10.65 7.67
N ILE A 27 1.36 9.81 8.59
CA ILE A 27 0.37 8.76 8.31
C ILE A 27 -0.90 9.38 7.73
N ALA A 28 -1.45 10.42 8.37
CA ALA A 28 -2.67 11.08 7.93
C ALA A 28 -2.53 11.68 6.52
N VAL A 29 -1.42 12.37 6.24
CA VAL A 29 -1.14 12.96 4.92
C VAL A 29 -1.02 11.88 3.86
N PHE A 30 -0.25 10.82 4.11
CA PHE A 30 -0.11 9.74 3.12
C PHE A 30 -1.41 8.98 2.90
N THR A 31 -2.20 8.70 3.94
CA THR A 31 -3.52 8.10 3.78
C THR A 31 -4.45 9.01 2.96
N ALA A 32 -4.48 10.31 3.24
CA ALA A 32 -5.29 11.26 2.46
C ALA A 32 -4.85 11.30 0.99
N LEU A 33 -3.54 11.36 0.72
CA LEU A 33 -3.01 11.34 -0.66
C LEU A 33 -3.34 10.03 -1.38
N SER A 34 -3.23 8.88 -0.70
CA SER A 34 -3.60 7.56 -1.26
C SER A 34 -5.07 7.49 -1.70
N VAL A 35 -5.95 8.28 -1.10
CA VAL A 35 -7.39 8.29 -1.41
C VAL A 35 -7.73 9.39 -2.42
N LEU A 36 -7.29 10.62 -2.15
CA LEU A 36 -7.67 11.80 -2.94
C LEU A 36 -7.06 11.80 -4.34
N ALA A 37 -5.83 11.29 -4.49
CA ALA A 37 -5.20 11.26 -5.80
C ALA A 37 -5.96 10.31 -6.76
N PRO A 38 -6.18 9.02 -6.44
CA PRO A 38 -7.03 8.14 -7.25
C PRO A 38 -8.43 8.70 -7.50
N TRP A 39 -9.06 9.28 -6.46
CA TRP A 39 -10.39 9.86 -6.59
C TRP A 39 -10.43 11.02 -7.60
N GLY A 40 -9.47 11.96 -7.54
CA GLY A 40 -9.38 13.06 -8.49
C GLY A 40 -9.13 12.59 -9.93
N PHE A 41 -8.27 11.58 -10.11
CA PHE A 41 -8.00 10.98 -11.43
C PHE A 41 -9.22 10.29 -12.03
N HIS A 42 -10.07 9.67 -11.19
CA HIS A 42 -11.36 9.12 -11.64
C HIS A 42 -12.30 10.22 -12.15
N GLN A 43 -12.40 11.36 -11.46
CA GLN A 43 -13.32 12.43 -11.86
C GLN A 43 -12.98 13.04 -13.22
N CYS A 44 -11.69 13.15 -13.52
CA CYS A 44 -11.24 13.73 -14.77
C CYS A 44 -11.38 12.78 -15.98
N HIS A 45 -11.79 11.52 -15.79
CA HIS A 45 -11.82 10.47 -16.83
C HIS A 45 -10.46 10.25 -17.55
N ILE A 46 -9.38 10.83 -17.01
CA ILE A 46 -8.00 10.72 -17.53
C ILE A 46 -7.42 9.33 -17.23
N ALA A 47 -8.02 8.63 -16.27
CA ALA A 47 -7.52 7.36 -15.78
C ALA A 47 -8.26 6.19 -16.41
N GLY A 48 -7.68 5.60 -17.45
CA GLY A 48 -7.95 4.20 -17.76
C GLY A 48 -7.64 3.31 -16.54
N ALA A 49 -8.17 2.08 -16.52
CA ALA A 49 -8.08 1.14 -15.39
C ALA A 49 -6.64 0.81 -14.89
N THR A 50 -5.61 1.26 -15.59
CA THR A 50 -4.21 0.82 -15.43
C THR A 50 -3.34 1.77 -14.59
N PHE A 51 -3.66 3.06 -14.50
CA PHE A 51 -2.73 4.08 -13.96
C PHE A 51 -3.26 4.81 -12.71
N LEU A 52 -3.89 4.08 -11.79
CA LEU A 52 -4.21 4.65 -10.48
C LEU A 52 -3.10 4.38 -9.46
N PRO A 53 -2.42 5.41 -8.95
CA PRO A 53 -1.35 5.25 -7.97
C PRO A 53 -1.89 5.00 -6.55
N MET A 54 -2.81 4.05 -6.36
CA MET A 54 -3.35 3.74 -5.03
C MET A 54 -2.26 3.20 -4.09
N HIS A 55 -1.42 2.30 -4.59
CA HIS A 55 -0.35 1.67 -3.81
C HIS A 55 0.90 2.54 -3.65
N PHE A 56 1.06 3.56 -4.51
CA PHE A 56 2.27 4.36 -4.59
C PHE A 56 2.53 5.11 -3.28
N PHE A 57 1.53 5.83 -2.78
CA PHE A 57 1.65 6.61 -1.54
C PHE A 57 1.85 5.71 -0.31
N VAL A 58 1.30 4.50 -0.32
CA VAL A 58 1.54 3.48 0.71
C VAL A 58 3.00 3.04 0.72
N PHE A 59 3.59 2.77 -0.45
CA PHE A 59 5.02 2.44 -0.55
C PHE A 59 5.92 3.59 -0.11
N VAL A 60 5.60 4.82 -0.49
CA VAL A 60 6.37 6.00 -0.05
C VAL A 60 6.31 6.13 1.48
N ALA A 61 5.12 6.00 2.08
CA ALA A 61 4.97 6.03 3.53
C ALA A 61 5.78 4.92 4.23
N ALA A 62 5.78 3.71 3.68
CA ALA A 62 6.53 2.57 4.21
C ALA A 62 8.05 2.75 4.11
N LEU A 63 8.55 3.21 2.96
CA LEU A 63 9.98 3.41 2.70
C LEU A 63 10.54 4.62 3.47
N ALA A 64 9.73 5.66 3.69
CA ALA A 64 10.14 6.86 4.42
C ALA A 64 9.97 6.70 5.93
N GLY A 65 8.82 6.19 6.37
CA GLY A 65 8.39 6.12 7.78
C GLY A 65 8.59 4.77 8.47
N GLY A 66 8.98 3.73 7.72
CA GLY A 66 9.20 2.39 8.25
C GLY A 66 7.96 1.49 8.24
N TRP A 67 8.10 0.27 8.78
CA TRP A 67 7.06 -0.76 8.71
C TRP A 67 5.77 -0.39 9.46
N GLN A 68 5.87 0.36 10.56
CA GLN A 68 4.70 0.79 11.35
C GLN A 68 3.85 1.80 10.57
N ALA A 69 4.49 2.83 10.03
CA ALA A 69 3.81 3.83 9.21
C ALA A 69 3.20 3.18 7.94
N GLY A 70 3.96 2.33 7.26
CA GLY A 70 3.50 1.59 6.09
C GLY A 70 2.29 0.70 6.37
N ALA A 71 2.30 -0.06 7.47
CA ALA A 71 1.18 -0.92 7.85
C ALA A 71 -0.08 -0.11 8.20
N ILE A 72 0.05 0.96 8.98
CA ILE A 72 -1.10 1.80 9.36
C ILE A 72 -1.68 2.52 8.15
N VAL A 73 -0.83 3.14 7.32
CA VAL A 73 -1.27 3.80 6.08
C VAL A 73 -1.94 2.79 5.16
N GLY A 74 -1.35 1.60 5.00
CA GLY A 74 -1.89 0.54 4.14
C GLY A 74 -3.23 0.00 4.64
N LEU A 75 -3.43 -0.07 5.95
CA LEU A 75 -4.69 -0.49 6.54
C LEU A 75 -5.76 0.58 6.42
N LEU A 76 -5.45 1.84 6.76
CA LEU A 76 -6.43 2.93 6.76
C LEU A 76 -6.86 3.34 5.35
N THR A 77 -5.98 3.19 4.36
CA THR A 77 -6.24 3.65 2.99
C THR A 77 -7.50 3.04 2.38
N PRO A 78 -7.71 1.70 2.35
CA PRO A 78 -8.90 1.12 1.75
C PRO A 78 -10.21 1.49 2.48
N PHE A 79 -10.19 1.59 3.80
CA PHE A 79 -11.37 2.02 4.57
C PHE A 79 -11.71 3.50 4.31
N ALA A 80 -10.70 4.36 4.26
CA ALA A 80 -10.88 5.77 3.92
C ALA A 80 -11.35 5.96 2.46
N SER A 81 -10.82 5.15 1.53
CA SER A 81 -11.29 5.12 0.14
C SER A 81 -12.75 4.71 0.05
N TYR A 82 -13.15 3.67 0.79
CA TYR A 82 -14.54 3.22 0.82
C TYR A 82 -15.48 4.28 1.39
N ALA A 83 -15.09 4.93 2.49
CA ALA A 83 -15.89 5.99 3.12
C ALA A 83 -16.06 7.23 2.22
N THR A 84 -15.09 7.52 1.35
CA THR A 84 -15.11 8.72 0.48
C THR A 84 -15.77 8.49 -0.87
N SER A 85 -15.60 7.29 -1.46
CA SER A 85 -16.01 7.01 -2.85
C SER A 85 -17.00 5.85 -2.98
N GLY A 86 -17.23 5.08 -1.92
CA GLY A 86 -17.96 3.80 -1.99
C GLY A 86 -17.16 2.66 -2.63
N MET A 87 -15.90 2.89 -3.03
CA MET A 87 -15.00 1.89 -3.60
C MET A 87 -13.81 1.61 -2.66
N PRO A 88 -13.34 0.36 -2.54
CA PRO A 88 -13.79 -0.84 -3.26
C PRO A 88 -15.05 -1.47 -2.63
N ALA A 89 -15.77 -2.32 -3.38
CA ALA A 89 -16.99 -2.97 -2.87
C ALA A 89 -16.73 -3.75 -1.56
N LEU A 90 -17.70 -3.74 -0.64
CA LEU A 90 -17.57 -4.36 0.69
C LEU A 90 -17.17 -5.85 0.66
N THR A 91 -17.52 -6.56 -0.41
CA THR A 91 -17.17 -7.98 -0.59
C THR A 91 -15.68 -8.21 -0.80
N VAL A 92 -14.98 -7.27 -1.46
CA VAL A 92 -13.54 -7.36 -1.75
C VAL A 92 -12.71 -6.46 -0.84
N LEU A 93 -13.33 -5.53 -0.12
CA LEU A 93 -12.68 -4.60 0.80
C LEU A 93 -11.73 -5.30 1.80
N PRO A 94 -12.09 -6.42 2.45
CA PRO A 94 -11.17 -7.11 3.37
C PRO A 94 -9.93 -7.67 2.65
N GLN A 95 -10.09 -8.18 1.43
CA GLN A 95 -9.01 -8.74 0.63
C GLN A 95 -8.01 -7.64 0.22
N VAL A 96 -8.53 -6.50 -0.25
CA VAL A 96 -7.73 -5.33 -0.61
C VAL A 96 -7.04 -4.74 0.62
N ALA A 97 -7.74 -4.66 1.76
CA ALA A 97 -7.14 -4.20 3.02
C ALA A 97 -5.94 -5.06 3.43
N ILE A 98 -6.06 -6.39 3.34
CA ILE A 98 -4.96 -7.32 3.64
C ILE A 98 -3.80 -7.12 2.65
N GLU A 99 -4.08 -7.06 1.36
CA GLU A 99 -3.06 -6.86 0.32
C GLU A 99 -2.26 -5.56 0.53
N VAL A 100 -2.96 -4.44 0.70
CA VAL A 100 -2.34 -3.10 0.80
C VAL A 100 -1.58 -2.95 2.12
N THR A 101 -2.11 -3.52 3.21
CA THR A 101 -1.39 -3.58 4.50
C THR A 101 -0.12 -4.41 4.37
N ALA A 102 -0.18 -5.56 3.69
CA ALA A 102 0.98 -6.41 3.45
C ALA A 102 2.05 -5.68 2.61
N TYR A 103 1.66 -4.95 1.57
CA TYR A 103 2.58 -4.11 0.79
C TYR A 103 3.34 -3.12 1.68
N GLY A 104 2.60 -2.34 2.48
CA GLY A 104 3.19 -1.33 3.36
C GLY A 104 4.08 -1.93 4.44
N LEU A 105 3.64 -3.04 5.05
CA LEU A 105 4.40 -3.72 6.10
C LEU A 105 5.71 -4.31 5.54
N ILE A 106 5.63 -5.06 4.43
CA ILE A 106 6.79 -5.76 3.85
C ILE A 106 7.79 -4.75 3.29
N ALA A 107 7.34 -3.72 2.57
CA ALA A 107 8.23 -2.69 2.04
C ALA A 107 8.99 -1.97 3.16
N GLY A 108 8.29 -1.61 4.24
CA GLY A 108 8.89 -0.95 5.39
C GLY A 108 9.82 -1.88 6.18
N LEU A 109 9.47 -3.16 6.31
CA LEU A 109 10.29 -4.14 7.03
C LEU A 109 11.60 -4.42 6.29
N LEU A 110 11.52 -4.67 4.98
CA LEU A 110 12.68 -4.91 4.11
C LEU A 110 13.63 -3.72 4.08
N ARG A 111 13.08 -2.49 4.08
CA ARG A 111 13.89 -1.28 4.10
C ARG A 111 14.49 -0.99 5.48
N GLN A 112 13.68 -1.03 6.54
CA GLN A 112 14.07 -0.57 7.88
C GLN A 112 14.86 -1.61 8.65
N LYS A 113 14.45 -2.90 8.61
CA LYS A 113 15.10 -3.96 9.39
C LYS A 113 16.20 -4.68 8.61
N PHE A 114 15.98 -4.91 7.32
CA PHE A 114 16.94 -5.64 6.47
C PHE A 114 17.87 -4.72 5.67
N GLY A 115 17.67 -3.40 5.72
CA GLY A 115 18.54 -2.43 5.05
C GLY A 115 18.59 -2.56 3.52
N LEU A 116 17.58 -3.19 2.92
CA LEU A 116 17.58 -3.42 1.47
C LEU A 116 17.41 -2.12 0.71
N LYS A 117 18.00 -2.05 -0.49
CA LYS A 117 17.80 -0.93 -1.42
C LYS A 117 16.30 -0.80 -1.77
N VAL A 118 15.89 0.40 -2.15
CA VAL A 118 14.49 0.71 -2.52
C VAL A 118 13.94 -0.30 -3.53
N GLY A 119 14.67 -0.59 -4.61
CA GLY A 119 14.22 -1.51 -5.64
C GLY A 119 13.93 -2.93 -5.12
N TRP A 120 14.83 -3.49 -4.29
CA TRP A 120 14.64 -4.82 -3.71
C TRP A 120 13.50 -4.87 -2.69
N SER A 121 13.36 -3.81 -1.89
CA SER A 121 12.26 -3.70 -0.92
C SER A 121 10.90 -3.65 -1.63
N LEU A 122 10.81 -2.92 -2.74
CA LEU A 122 9.59 -2.84 -3.54
C LEU A 122 9.27 -4.17 -4.22
N LEU A 123 10.25 -4.85 -4.83
CA LEU A 123 10.04 -6.15 -5.46
C LEU A 123 9.55 -7.19 -4.44
N GLY A 124 10.20 -7.26 -3.27
CA GLY A 124 9.79 -8.15 -2.19
C GLY A 124 8.39 -7.82 -1.67
N ALA A 125 8.05 -6.53 -1.55
CA ALA A 125 6.71 -6.12 -1.17
C ALA A 125 5.68 -6.50 -2.22
N MET A 126 5.94 -6.25 -3.51
CA MET A 126 5.04 -6.60 -4.61
C MET A 126 4.75 -8.11 -4.64
N ALA A 127 5.76 -8.95 -4.49
CA ALA A 127 5.55 -10.39 -4.37
C ALA A 127 4.74 -10.75 -3.12
N GLY A 128 5.11 -10.17 -1.97
CA GLY A 128 4.47 -10.46 -0.69
C GLY A 128 3.00 -10.04 -0.61
N GLY A 129 2.63 -8.86 -1.11
CA GLY A 129 1.23 -8.42 -1.12
C GLY A 129 0.39 -9.21 -2.12
N ARG A 130 0.94 -9.66 -3.25
CA ARG A 130 0.24 -10.59 -4.15
C ARG A 130 -0.02 -11.94 -3.49
N LEU A 131 0.96 -12.48 -2.75
CA LEU A 131 0.74 -13.69 -1.96
C LEU A 131 -0.32 -13.47 -0.88
N ALA A 132 -0.30 -12.34 -0.19
CA ALA A 132 -1.31 -11.98 0.80
C ALA A 132 -2.72 -11.89 0.19
N LEU A 133 -2.84 -11.30 -1.01
CA LEU A 133 -4.09 -11.26 -1.76
C LEU A 133 -4.59 -12.66 -2.10
N LEU A 134 -3.72 -13.52 -2.64
CA LEU A 134 -4.08 -14.90 -2.98
C LEU A 134 -4.60 -15.66 -1.75
N ILE A 135 -3.89 -15.56 -0.63
CA ILE A 135 -4.31 -16.16 0.64
C ILE A 135 -5.66 -15.59 1.09
N ALA A 136 -5.85 -14.27 1.03
CA ALA A 136 -7.11 -13.64 1.42
C ALA A 136 -8.29 -14.10 0.55
N VAL A 137 -8.09 -14.19 -0.77
CA VAL A 137 -9.12 -14.69 -1.70
C VAL A 137 -9.49 -16.13 -1.35
N VAL A 138 -8.50 -17.01 -1.17
CA VAL A 138 -8.72 -18.42 -0.80
C VAL A 138 -9.42 -18.55 0.55
N LEU A 139 -9.04 -17.75 1.55
CA LEU A 139 -9.72 -17.78 2.85
C LEU A 139 -11.18 -17.35 2.72
N VAL A 140 -11.46 -16.29 1.97
CA VAL A 140 -12.84 -15.88 1.70
C VAL A 140 -13.60 -16.98 0.95
N GLN A 141 -12.97 -17.70 0.02
CA GLN A 141 -13.58 -18.86 -0.65
C GLN A 141 -13.99 -19.92 0.34
N VAL A 142 -13.08 -20.33 1.21
CA VAL A 142 -13.30 -21.43 2.16
C VAL A 142 -14.41 -21.08 3.16
N VAL A 143 -14.51 -19.81 3.56
CA VAL A 143 -15.51 -19.37 4.55
C VAL A 143 -16.89 -19.13 3.92
N THR A 144 -16.94 -18.52 2.74
CA THR A 144 -18.22 -18.08 2.13
C THR A 144 -18.73 -18.99 1.02
N GLY A 145 -17.89 -19.87 0.47
CA GLY A 145 -18.18 -20.70 -0.69
C GLY A 145 -18.28 -19.93 -2.01
N GLN A 146 -17.99 -18.62 -2.04
CA GLN A 146 -18.20 -17.74 -3.19
C GLN A 146 -16.90 -17.09 -3.68
N VAL A 147 -16.66 -17.14 -5.01
CA VAL A 147 -15.50 -16.52 -5.65
C VAL A 147 -15.72 -15.04 -5.82
N TYR A 148 -15.07 -14.23 -4.98
CA TYR A 148 -15.01 -12.78 -5.14
C TYR A 148 -13.67 -12.39 -5.75
N SER A 149 -13.70 -11.93 -7.00
CA SER A 149 -12.53 -11.45 -7.71
C SER A 149 -12.28 -9.98 -7.39
N PRO A 150 -11.08 -9.60 -6.94
CA PRO A 150 -10.70 -8.20 -6.73
C PRO A 150 -10.74 -7.35 -8.01
N LEU A 151 -10.78 -7.99 -9.19
CA LEU A 151 -10.83 -7.34 -10.49
C LEU A 151 -12.25 -6.95 -10.92
N GLY A 152 -13.26 -7.33 -10.15
CA GLY A 152 -14.66 -6.99 -10.40
C GLY A 152 -15.52 -8.19 -10.82
N PRO A 153 -16.83 -7.97 -11.04
CA PRO A 153 -17.82 -9.02 -11.25
C PRO A 153 -17.59 -9.84 -12.53
N SER A 154 -17.03 -9.25 -13.59
CA SER A 154 -16.76 -9.98 -14.84
C SER A 154 -15.60 -10.98 -14.73
N ALA A 155 -14.80 -10.90 -13.67
CA ALA A 155 -13.69 -11.79 -13.40
C ALA A 155 -14.04 -12.88 -12.37
N THR A 156 -15.30 -12.97 -11.92
CA THR A 156 -15.78 -14.06 -11.08
C THR A 156 -16.29 -15.20 -11.98
N PRO A 157 -15.72 -16.41 -11.91
CA PRO A 157 -16.04 -17.49 -12.86
C PRO A 157 -17.46 -18.08 -12.74
N LEU A 158 -18.29 -17.57 -11.81
CA LEU A 158 -19.63 -18.09 -11.49
C LEU A 158 -20.74 -17.01 -11.47
N SER A 159 -20.47 -15.80 -11.98
CA SER A 159 -21.46 -14.69 -12.06
C SER A 159 -22.28 -14.72 -13.34
#